data_AF-A0A3N5U8E9-F1
#
_entry.id   AF-A0A3N5U8E9-F1
#
_cell.length_a   1.000
_cell.length_b   1.000
_cell.length_c   1.000
_cell.angle_alpha   90.00
_cell.angle_beta   90.00
_cell.angle_gamma   90.00
#
_symmetry.space_group_name_H-M   'P 1'
#
loop_
_entity.id
_entity.type
_entity.pdbx_description
1 polymer ?
#
loop_
_entity_poly.entity_id
_entity_poly.type
_entity_poly.pdbx_seq_one_letter_code
_entity_poly.pdbx_strand_id
1 'polypeptide(L)'
;MGVLADGINLPLVIAWGLAVFVPLTLLVVSIECLVLRWWFSVPFRKSFGIVLLANVLSTVAGWIVYGTQGAILAALGIRRMHDFAKYYLWAALVLIALYYLKSVAVEGLVIARRRVAEPLGLTRGRLWGGVFAANAASYLFVGPLFYFATQQCNLFSVIVLRLDHANIA
;
A
#
# COMPACT_ATOMS: atom_id res chain seq x y z
N MET A 1 30.26 -28.13 5.03
CA MET A 1 30.42 -27.11 6.10
C MET A 1 29.86 -25.81 5.57
N GLY A 2 28.95 -25.20 6.33
CA GLY A 2 28.00 -24.20 5.86
C GLY A 2 28.64 -22.95 5.28
N VAL A 3 28.21 -22.59 4.08
CA VAL A 3 28.42 -21.26 3.51
C VAL A 3 27.65 -20.29 4.41
N LEU A 4 28.39 -19.39 5.05
CA LEU A 4 27.89 -18.35 5.93
C LEU A 4 26.71 -17.64 5.28
N ALA A 5 25.53 -17.80 5.88
CA ALA A 5 24.42 -16.91 5.65
C ALA A 5 24.89 -15.52 6.07
N ASP A 6 25.09 -14.62 5.11
CA ASP A 6 25.13 -13.18 5.38
C ASP A 6 23.81 -12.84 6.08
N GLY A 7 23.89 -12.79 7.40
CA GLY A 7 22.73 -12.64 8.26
C GLY A 7 22.12 -11.28 8.00
N ILE A 8 20.99 -11.25 7.29
CA ILE A 8 20.13 -10.08 7.22
C ILE A 8 19.98 -9.59 8.66
N ASN A 9 20.43 -8.36 8.94
CA ASN A 9 20.26 -7.74 10.25
C ASN A 9 18.77 -7.40 10.40
N LEU A 10 17.99 -8.41 10.81
CA LEU A 10 16.53 -8.34 10.95
C LEU A 10 16.10 -7.13 11.81
N PRO A 11 16.76 -6.81 12.94
CA PRO A 11 16.47 -5.59 13.70
C PRO A 11 16.57 -4.31 12.85
N LEU A 12 17.63 -4.18 12.05
CA LEU A 12 17.84 -3.01 11.20
C LEU A 12 16.78 -2.93 10.10
N VAL A 13 16.45 -4.05 9.46
CA VAL A 13 15.40 -4.11 8.42
C VAL A 13 14.02 -3.77 9.00
N ILE A 14 13.69 -4.28 10.18
CA ILE A 14 12.44 -3.96 10.88
C ILE A 14 12.42 -2.47 11.24
N ALA A 15 13.52 -1.91 11.76
CA ALA A 15 13.60 -0.50 12.11
C ALA A 15 13.37 0.42 10.91
N TRP A 16 14.04 0.14 9.78
CA TRP A 16 13.82 0.88 8.53
C TRP A 16 12.41 0.71 7.98
N GLY A 17 11.88 -0.52 8.03
CA GLY A 17 10.50 -0.80 7.67
C GLY A 17 9.53 0.07 8.47
N LEU A 18 9.65 0.06 9.80
CA LEU A 18 8.79 0.87 10.68
C LEU A 18 8.98 2.37 10.44
N ALA A 19 10.21 2.85 10.25
CA ALA A 19 10.51 4.26 10.00
C ALA A 19 9.83 4.79 8.71
N VAL A 20 9.60 3.93 7.72
CA VAL A 20 8.91 4.29 6.48
C VAL A 20 7.40 4.01 6.56
N PHE A 21 7.01 2.83 7.03
CA PHE A 21 5.61 2.40 7.06
C PHE A 21 4.76 3.19 8.05
N VAL A 22 5.30 3.56 9.22
CA VAL A 22 4.53 4.26 10.25
C VAL A 22 4.11 5.66 9.77
N PRO A 23 5.02 6.54 9.29
CA PRO A 23 4.62 7.85 8.78
C PRO A 23 3.65 7.75 7.60
N LEU A 24 3.88 6.80 6.69
CA LEU A 24 3.02 6.61 5.52
C LEU A 24 1.61 6.17 5.93
N THR A 25 1.50 5.22 6.86
CA THR A 25 0.21 4.76 7.40
C THR A 25 -0.52 5.89 8.12
N LEU A 26 0.19 6.69 8.92
CA LEU A 26 -0.40 7.84 9.61
C LEU A 26 -0.92 8.90 8.62
N LEU A 27 -0.19 9.13 7.52
CA LEU A 27 -0.63 10.02 6.46
C LEU A 27 -1.91 9.51 5.78
N VAL A 28 -1.94 8.23 5.38
CA VAL A 28 -3.13 7.58 4.79
C VAL A 28 -4.32 7.72 5.73
N VAL A 29 -4.18 7.29 6.98
CA VAL A 29 -5.23 7.34 8.00
C VAL A 29 -5.72 8.77 8.21
N SER A 30 -4.84 9.76 8.16
CA SER A 30 -5.21 11.17 8.29
C SER A 30 -6.05 11.65 7.12
N ILE A 31 -5.66 11.32 5.88
CA ILE A 31 -6.41 11.66 4.66
C ILE A 31 -7.80 11.02 4.72
N GLU A 32 -7.87 9.72 5.05
CA GLU A 32 -9.13 9.00 5.12
C GLU A 32 -10.03 9.56 6.21
N CYS A 33 -9.50 9.86 7.39
CA CYS A 33 -10.28 10.50 8.44
C CYS A 33 -10.81 11.87 8.02
N LEU A 34 -10.07 12.64 7.22
CA LEU A 34 -10.56 13.92 6.68
C LEU A 34 -11.70 13.71 5.68
N VAL A 35 -11.57 12.74 4.78
CA VAL A 35 -12.62 12.40 3.81
C VAL A 35 -13.87 11.88 4.52
N LEU A 36 -13.71 10.97 5.48
CA LEU A 36 -14.81 10.41 6.26
C LEU A 36 -15.47 11.47 7.14
N ARG A 37 -14.70 12.41 7.70
CA ARG A 37 -15.26 13.57 8.40
C ARG A 37 -16.13 14.41 7.47
N TRP A 38 -15.67 14.65 6.24
CA TRP A 38 -16.45 15.43 5.27
C TRP A 38 -17.69 14.67 4.78
N TRP A 39 -17.59 13.35 4.60
CA TRP A 39 -18.65 12.51 4.03
C TRP A 39 -19.75 12.10 5.03
N PHE A 40 -19.35 11.84 6.28
CA PHE A 40 -20.23 11.34 7.35
C PHE A 40 -20.39 12.33 8.52
N SER A 41 -19.73 13.49 8.49
CA SER A 41 -19.72 14.45 9.61
C SER A 41 -19.19 13.88 10.93
N VAL A 42 -18.34 12.85 10.86
CA VAL A 42 -17.75 12.20 12.04
C VAL A 42 -16.50 12.95 12.49
N PRO A 43 -16.34 13.25 13.79
CA PRO A 43 -15.14 13.92 14.27
C PRO A 43 -13.91 13.02 14.12
N PHE A 44 -12.81 13.60 13.65
CA PHE A 44 -11.54 12.92 13.38
C PHE A 44 -11.08 12.00 14.52
N ARG A 45 -11.17 12.47 15.78
CA ARG A 45 -10.77 11.69 16.97
C ARG A 45 -11.53 10.38 17.13
N LYS A 46 -12.80 10.31 16.70
CA LYS A 46 -13.62 9.10 16.79
C LYS A 46 -13.34 8.14 15.63
N SER A 47 -13.02 8.64 14.44
CA SER A 47 -12.71 7.80 13.28
C SER A 47 -11.26 7.28 13.31
N PHE A 48 -10.32 8.04 13.88
CA PHE A 48 -8.88 7.76 13.78
C PHE A 48 -8.48 6.34 14.19
N GLY A 49 -8.87 5.89 15.39
CA GLY A 49 -8.50 4.56 15.87
C GLY A 49 -9.09 3.43 15.03
N ILE A 50 -10.31 3.61 14.51
CA ILE A 50 -10.99 2.61 13.68
C ILE A 50 -10.35 2.55 12.30
N VAL A 51 -10.08 3.71 11.68
CA VAL A 51 -9.41 3.80 10.38
C VAL A 51 -7.99 3.28 10.47
N LEU A 52 -7.25 3.62 11.53
CA LEU A 52 -5.91 3.07 11.78
C LEU A 52 -5.94 1.54 11.86
N LEU A 53 -6.86 0.96 12.63
CA LEU A 53 -7.03 -0.49 12.69
C LEU A 53 -7.39 -1.08 11.32
N ALA A 54 -8.29 -0.43 10.60
CA ALA A 54 -8.72 -0.86 9.26
C ALA A 54 -7.53 -0.89 8.29
N ASN A 55 -6.70 0.15 8.28
CA ASN A 55 -5.47 0.23 7.49
C ASN A 55 -4.42 -0.79 7.92
N VAL A 56 -4.21 -1.02 9.22
CA VAL A 56 -3.27 -2.06 9.70
C VAL A 56 -3.72 -3.44 9.23
N LEU A 57 -5.00 -3.78 9.39
CA LEU A 57 -5.57 -5.03 8.88
C LEU A 57 -5.50 -5.09 7.35
N SER A 58 -5.68 -3.94 6.69
CA SER A 58 -5.56 -3.81 5.24
C SER A 58 -4.15 -4.16 4.78
N THR A 59 -3.12 -3.60 5.42
CA THR A 59 -1.71 -3.88 5.16
C THR A 59 -1.35 -5.35 5.40
N VAL A 60 -1.83 -5.94 6.50
CA VAL A 60 -1.64 -7.38 6.77
C VAL A 60 -2.28 -8.22 5.67
N ALA A 61 -3.50 -7.91 5.24
CA ALA A 61 -4.14 -8.60 4.11
C ALA A 61 -3.40 -8.38 2.78
N GLY A 62 -2.63 -7.29 2.65
CA GLY A 62 -1.77 -7.03 1.50
C GLY A 62 -0.69 -8.10 1.29
N TRP A 63 -0.27 -8.79 2.35
CA TRP A 63 0.66 -9.92 2.25
C TRP A 63 0.09 -11.09 1.42
N ILE A 64 -1.22 -11.28 1.44
CA ILE A 64 -1.89 -12.32 0.63
C ILE A 64 -1.82 -11.96 -0.85
N VAL A 65 -2.06 -10.69 -1.19
CA VAL A 65 -1.94 -10.18 -2.56
C VAL A 65 -0.49 -10.28 -3.03
N TYR A 66 0.47 -9.92 -2.17
CA TYR A 66 1.90 -10.05 -2.47
C TYR A 66 2.30 -11.51 -2.73
N GLY A 67 1.86 -12.45 -1.89
CA GLY A 67 2.13 -13.88 -2.07
C GLY A 67 1.54 -14.46 -3.36
N THR A 68 0.47 -13.86 -3.89
CA THR A 68 -0.18 -14.28 -5.15
C THR A 68 0.29 -13.48 -6.37
N GLN A 69 1.13 -12.46 -6.19
CA GLN A 69 1.59 -11.56 -7.24
C GLN A 69 2.29 -12.31 -8.39
N GLY A 70 3.12 -13.31 -8.09
CA GLY A 70 3.77 -14.13 -9.12
C GLY A 70 2.77 -14.85 -10.03
N ALA A 71 1.69 -15.39 -9.45
CA ALA A 71 0.63 -16.04 -10.21
C ALA A 71 -0.17 -15.03 -11.04
N ILE A 72 -0.45 -13.85 -10.50
CA ILE A 72 -1.14 -12.75 -11.21
C ILE A 72 -0.31 -12.31 -12.43
N LEU A 73 0.99 -12.07 -12.26
CA LEU A 73 1.88 -11.68 -13.35
C LEU A 73 2.02 -12.78 -14.40
N ALA A 74 2.12 -14.05 -13.99
CA ALA A 74 2.16 -15.18 -14.90
C ALA A 74 0.86 -15.33 -15.72
N ALA A 75 -0.29 -15.07 -15.11
CA ALA A 75 -1.60 -15.06 -15.78
C ALA A 75 -1.72 -13.92 -16.80
N LEU A 76 -1.07 -12.78 -16.56
CA LEU A 76 -0.95 -11.66 -17.51
C LEU A 76 0.08 -11.92 -18.62
N GLY A 77 0.68 -13.11 -18.68
CA GLY A 77 1.67 -13.48 -19.69
C GLY A 77 3.08 -12.94 -19.43
N ILE A 78 3.32 -12.34 -18.26
CA ILE A 78 4.64 -11.81 -17.87
C ILE A 78 5.42 -12.94 -17.23
N ARG A 79 6.24 -13.62 -18.04
CA ARG A 79 7.06 -14.75 -17.60
C ARG A 79 8.54 -14.42 -17.58
N ARG A 80 8.98 -13.42 -18.34
CA ARG A 80 10.38 -12.98 -18.44
C ARG A 80 10.50 -11.47 -18.28
N MET A 81 11.70 -11.01 -17.90
CA MET A 81 12.00 -9.60 -17.69
C MET A 81 11.78 -8.74 -18.94
N HIS A 82 11.96 -9.31 -20.13
CA HIS A 82 11.67 -8.63 -21.41
C HIS A 82 10.17 -8.37 -21.63
N ASP A 83 9.29 -9.26 -21.16
CA ASP A 83 7.83 -9.06 -21.25
C ASP A 83 7.37 -7.92 -20.32
N PHE A 84 8.15 -7.64 -19.28
CA PHE A 84 7.86 -6.60 -18.30
C PHE A 84 7.79 -5.23 -18.99
N ALA A 85 8.69 -4.90 -19.91
CA ALA A 85 8.65 -3.62 -20.63
C ALA A 85 7.37 -3.43 -21.47
N LYS A 86 6.83 -4.53 -22.04
CA LYS A 86 5.63 -4.49 -22.88
C LYS A 86 4.34 -4.39 -22.06
N TYR A 87 4.29 -5.07 -20.93
CA TYR A 87 3.08 -5.16 -20.10
C TYR A 87 3.17 -4.37 -18.80
N TYR A 88 4.23 -3.59 -18.58
CA TYR A 88 4.49 -2.86 -17.33
C TYR A 88 3.28 -2.04 -16.88
N LEU A 89 2.75 -1.22 -17.77
CA LEU A 89 1.61 -0.35 -17.48
C LEU A 89 0.38 -1.18 -17.07
N TRP A 90 0.08 -2.25 -17.81
CA TRP A 90 -1.06 -3.13 -17.53
C TRP A 90 -0.89 -3.88 -16.21
N ALA A 91 0.30 -4.42 -15.94
CA ALA A 91 0.60 -5.09 -14.68
C ALA A 91 0.49 -4.12 -13.49
N ALA A 92 1.04 -2.91 -13.63
CA ALA A 92 0.94 -1.88 -12.61
C ALA A 92 -0.52 -1.51 -12.34
N LEU A 93 -1.33 -1.27 -13.38
CA LEU A 93 -2.75 -0.96 -13.24
C LEU A 93 -3.54 -2.09 -12.59
N VAL A 94 -3.30 -3.34 -12.99
CA VAL A 94 -3.96 -4.51 -12.39
C VAL A 94 -3.59 -4.66 -10.92
N LEU A 95 -2.30 -4.54 -10.57
CA LEU A 95 -1.86 -4.61 -9.18
C LEU A 95 -2.44 -3.47 -8.36
N ILE A 96 -2.38 -2.23 -8.84
CA ILE A 96 -3.01 -1.07 -8.19
C ILE A 96 -4.49 -1.33 -7.95
N ALA A 97 -5.23 -1.82 -8.96
CA ALA A 97 -6.64 -2.13 -8.83
C ALA A 97 -6.90 -3.23 -7.79
N LEU A 98 -6.10 -4.30 -7.76
CA LEU A 98 -6.22 -5.38 -6.78
C LEU A 98 -5.94 -4.90 -5.35
N TYR A 99 -4.87 -4.14 -5.15
CA TYR A 99 -4.53 -3.55 -3.84
C TYR A 99 -5.61 -2.57 -3.38
N TYR A 100 -6.14 -1.76 -4.30
CA TYR A 100 -7.23 -0.84 -4.03
C TYR A 100 -8.52 -1.57 -3.61
N LEU A 101 -8.97 -2.55 -4.40
CA LEU A 101 -10.17 -3.34 -4.11
C LEU A 101 -10.03 -4.10 -2.79
N LYS A 102 -8.85 -4.66 -2.53
CA LYS A 102 -8.53 -5.31 -1.26
C LYS A 102 -8.64 -4.35 -0.09
N SER A 103 -8.21 -3.10 -0.25
CA SER A 103 -8.29 -2.09 0.81
C SER A 103 -9.73 -1.70 1.08
N VAL A 104 -10.48 -1.35 0.03
CA VAL A 104 -11.91 -1.05 0.11
C VAL A 104 -12.69 -2.19 0.77
N ALA A 105 -12.43 -3.45 0.40
CA ALA A 105 -13.08 -4.61 0.99
C ALA A 105 -12.78 -4.77 2.48
N VAL A 106 -11.51 -4.76 2.88
CA VAL A 106 -11.13 -4.97 4.28
C VAL A 106 -11.62 -3.83 5.16
N GLU A 107 -11.43 -2.58 4.73
CA GLU A 107 -11.84 -1.42 5.51
C GLU A 107 -13.36 -1.28 5.56
N GLY A 108 -14.04 -1.52 4.44
CA GLY A 108 -15.49 -1.57 4.37
C GLY A 108 -16.06 -2.61 5.33
N LEU A 109 -15.46 -3.80 5.42
CA LEU A 109 -15.87 -4.83 6.38
C LEU A 109 -15.61 -4.44 7.83
N VAL A 110 -14.51 -3.73 8.13
CA VAL A 110 -14.21 -3.24 9.48
C VAL A 110 -15.21 -2.18 9.91
N ILE A 111 -15.48 -1.19 9.05
CA ILE A 111 -16.40 -0.08 9.34
C ILE A 111 -17.87 -0.54 9.32
N ALA A 112 -18.22 -1.53 8.47
CA ALA A 112 -19.56 -2.11 8.42
C ALA A 112 -19.91 -2.97 9.65
N ARG A 113 -18.96 -3.24 10.55
CA ARG A 113 -19.27 -3.88 11.83
C ARG A 113 -20.27 -3.02 12.60
N ARG A 114 -21.33 -3.65 13.11
CA ARG A 114 -22.45 -2.99 13.81
C ARG A 114 -22.02 -1.99 14.88
N ARG A 115 -20.98 -2.33 15.65
CA ARG A 115 -20.39 -1.46 16.69
C ARG A 115 -19.86 -0.11 16.16
N VAL A 116 -19.58 -0.01 14.86
CA VAL A 116 -19.09 1.21 14.19
C VAL A 116 -20.18 1.84 13.34
N ALA A 117 -20.93 1.05 12.56
CA ALA A 117 -21.94 1.57 11.64
C ALA A 117 -23.23 2.05 12.34
N GLU A 118 -23.72 1.35 13.37
CA GLU A 118 -24.98 1.67 14.06
C GLU A 118 -24.94 3.02 14.79
N PRO A 119 -23.88 3.36 15.56
CA PRO A 119 -23.77 4.69 16.19
C PRO A 119 -23.74 5.86 15.19
N LEU A 120 -23.42 5.58 13.92
CA LEU A 120 -23.31 6.58 12.86
C LEU A 120 -24.57 6.67 12.00
N GLY A 121 -25.56 5.79 12.19
CA GLY A 121 -26.82 5.80 11.42
C GLY A 121 -26.64 5.62 9.91
N LEU A 122 -25.54 4.99 9.47
CA LEU A 122 -25.17 4.94 8.06
C LEU A 122 -25.86 3.80 7.32
N THR A 123 -26.43 4.10 6.14
CA THR A 123 -26.87 3.06 5.20
C THR A 123 -25.67 2.37 4.57
N ARG A 124 -25.79 1.07 4.24
CA ARG A 124 -24.70 0.29 3.63
C ARG A 124 -24.10 0.97 2.39
N GLY A 125 -24.93 1.49 1.49
CA GLY A 125 -24.47 2.16 0.27
C GLY A 125 -23.64 3.41 0.56
N ARG A 126 -24.08 4.24 1.52
CA ARG A 126 -23.35 5.45 1.90
C ARG A 126 -22.02 5.12 2.59
N LEU A 127 -21.99 4.05 3.41
CA LEU A 127 -20.79 3.52 4.05
C LEU A 127 -19.74 3.11 3.01
N TRP A 128 -20.13 2.24 2.08
CA TRP A 128 -19.22 1.77 1.02
C TRP A 128 -18.76 2.91 0.10
N GLY A 129 -19.65 3.86 -0.22
CA GLY A 129 -19.28 5.06 -0.98
C GLY A 129 -18.22 5.91 -0.27
N GLY A 130 -18.37 6.12 1.04
CA GLY A 130 -17.39 6.86 1.84
C GLY A 130 -16.04 6.14 1.93
N VAL A 131 -16.04 4.82 2.12
CA VAL A 131 -14.80 3.99 2.14
C VAL A 131 -14.09 4.03 0.79
N PHE A 132 -14.84 3.90 -0.30
CA PHE A 132 -14.33 3.98 -1.66
C PHE A 132 -13.68 5.36 -1.91
N ALA A 133 -14.38 6.44 -1.56
CA ALA A 133 -13.88 7.80 -1.71
C ALA A 133 -12.62 8.06 -0.85
N ALA A 134 -12.61 7.57 0.39
CA ALA A 134 -11.47 7.70 1.30
C ALA A 134 -10.23 6.99 0.74
N ASN A 135 -10.37 5.73 0.31
CA ASN A 135 -9.26 4.99 -0.31
C ASN A 135 -8.80 5.65 -1.61
N ALA A 136 -9.73 6.16 -2.43
CA ALA A 136 -9.36 6.81 -3.69
C ALA A 136 -8.53 8.08 -3.43
N ALA A 137 -8.94 8.90 -2.46
CA ALA A 137 -8.19 10.06 -2.03
C ALA A 137 -6.80 9.67 -1.53
N SER A 138 -6.69 8.67 -0.65
CA SER A 138 -5.40 8.18 -0.15
C SER A 138 -4.45 7.79 -1.29
N TYR A 139 -4.92 7.03 -2.28
CA TYR A 139 -4.10 6.61 -3.42
C TYR A 139 -3.67 7.80 -4.30
N LEU A 140 -4.55 8.81 -4.47
CA LEU A 140 -4.22 10.02 -5.24
C LEU A 140 -3.11 10.85 -4.58
N PHE A 141 -3.05 10.88 -3.25
CA PHE A 141 -2.00 11.62 -2.52
C PHE A 141 -0.73 10.78 -2.33
N VAL A 142 -0.88 9.52 -1.93
CA VAL A 142 0.23 8.64 -1.57
C VAL A 142 0.93 8.08 -2.82
N GLY A 143 0.21 7.84 -3.91
CA GLY A 143 0.77 7.36 -5.17
C GLY A 143 1.91 8.25 -5.69
N PRO A 144 1.69 9.57 -5.88
CA PRO A 144 2.75 10.50 -6.25
C PRO A 144 3.89 10.56 -5.23
N LEU A 145 3.57 10.58 -3.94
CA LEU A 145 4.59 10.61 -2.88
C LEU A 145 5.49 9.37 -2.93
N PHE A 146 4.90 8.20 -3.12
CA PHE A 146 5.62 6.94 -3.27
C PHE A 146 6.47 6.93 -4.54
N TYR A 147 5.97 7.44 -5.66
CA TYR A 147 6.73 7.60 -6.89
C TYR A 147 7.98 8.47 -6.68
N PHE A 148 7.84 9.65 -6.05
CA PHE A 148 8.98 10.52 -5.76
C PHE A 148 9.98 9.91 -4.78
N ALA A 149 9.49 9.24 -3.74
CA ALA A 149 10.35 8.56 -2.77
C ALA A 149 11.15 7.41 -3.39
N THR A 150 10.53 6.64 -4.29
CA THR A 150 11.16 5.47 -4.93
C THR A 150 12.01 5.83 -6.14
N GLN A 151 11.71 6.92 -6.85
CA GLN A 151 12.59 7.44 -7.91
C GLN A 151 14.00 7.72 -7.41
N GLN A 152 14.14 8.25 -6.19
CA GLN A 152 15.45 8.54 -5.61
C GLN A 152 16.26 7.27 -5.30
N CYS A 153 15.60 6.14 -5.01
CA CYS A 153 16.27 4.85 -4.87
C CYS A 153 16.83 4.31 -6.20
N ASN A 154 16.26 4.71 -7.35
CA ASN A 154 16.86 4.40 -8.67
C ASN A 154 18.10 5.24 -9.00
N LEU A 155 18.37 6.33 -8.25
CA LEU A 155 19.64 7.05 -8.39
C LEU A 155 20.82 6.21 -7.84
N PHE A 156 20.56 5.37 -6.83
CA PHE A 156 21.54 4.45 -6.27
C PHE A 156 21.92 3.34 -7.25
N SER A 157 20.98 2.82 -8.05
CA SER A 157 21.28 1.85 -9.10
C SER A 157 22.07 2.46 -10.26
N VAL A 158 21.87 3.76 -10.57
CA VAL A 158 22.71 4.50 -11.53
C VAL A 158 24.12 4.75 -10.99
N ILE A 159 24.30 5.03 -9.70
CA ILE A 159 25.62 5.22 -9.08
C ILE A 159 26.38 3.89 -9.00
N VAL A 160 25.73 2.79 -8.65
CA VAL A 160 26.33 1.45 -8.63
C VAL A 160 26.73 0.98 -10.03
N LEU A 161 25.89 1.19 -11.04
CA LEU A 161 26.24 0.92 -12.45
C LEU A 161 27.41 1.78 -12.96
N ARG A 162 27.59 2.99 -12.43
CA ARG A 162 28.71 3.87 -12.80
C ARG A 162 30.04 3.47 -12.16
N LEU A 163 30.00 2.82 -10.99
CA LEU A 163 31.19 2.31 -10.30
C LEU A 163 31.70 1.00 -10.93
N ASP A 164 30.82 0.15 -11.43
CA ASP A 164 31.23 -1.05 -12.18
C ASP A 164 31.92 -0.71 -13.51
N HIS A 165 31.53 0.38 -14.17
CA HIS A 165 32.24 0.86 -15.37
C HIS A 165 33.57 1.56 -15.07
N ALA A 166 33.81 2.01 -13.84
CA ALA A 166 35.07 2.66 -13.45
C ALA A 166 36.16 1.65 -13.02
N ASN A 167 35.80 0.39 -12.75
CA ASN A 167 36.73 -0.69 -12.40
C ASN A 167 37.12 -1.59 -13.59
N ILE A 168 36.72 -1.23 -14.81
CA ILE A 168 37.08 -1.95 -16.06
C ILE A 168 37.97 -1.06 -16.96
N ALA A 169 38.56 0.02 -16.41
CA ALA A 169 39.51 0.88 -17.11
C ALA A 169 40.92 0.74 -16.52
#